data_AF-A0A1K0J6D4-F1
#
_entry.id   AF-A0A1K0J6D4-F1
#
_cell.length_a   1.000
_cell.length_b   1.000
_cell.length_c   1.000
_cell.angle_alpha   90.00
_cell.angle_beta   90.00
_cell.angle_gamma   90.00
#
_symmetry.space_group_name_H-M   'P 1'
#
loop_
_entity.id
_entity.type
_entity.pdbx_description
1 polymer ?
#
loop_
_entity_poly.entity_id
_entity_poly.type
_entity_poly.pdbx_seq_one_letter_code
_entity_poly.pdbx_strand_id
1 'polypeptide(L)'
;MAIALGKLVVYKGYIANGADEHPSVITNVHGAGEGAPCDLIVHPDGQSARVFVSRPVYSSRAAADADIVGAPKRRDGYAFLFDRSST
;
A
#
# COMPACT_ATOMS: atom_id res chain seq x y z
N MET A 1 -8.04 -8.14 9.84
CA MET A 1 -8.13 -8.46 8.39
C MET A 1 -6.77 -8.95 7.92
N ALA A 2 -6.68 -9.98 7.07
CA ALA A 2 -5.39 -10.57 6.66
C ALA A 2 -4.85 -9.96 5.35
N ILE A 3 -3.55 -9.67 5.31
CA ILE A 3 -2.82 -9.26 4.10
C ILE A 3 -2.54 -10.52 3.28
N ALA A 4 -2.97 -10.54 2.02
CA ALA A 4 -2.87 -11.71 1.15
C ALA A 4 -2.75 -11.31 -0.33
N LEU A 5 -2.24 -12.24 -1.14
CA LEU A 5 -2.16 -12.12 -2.59
C LEU A 5 -3.50 -11.76 -3.22
N GLY A 6 -3.46 -10.93 -4.26
CA GLY A 6 -4.63 -10.52 -5.04
C GLY A 6 -5.56 -9.54 -4.34
N LYS A 7 -5.24 -9.10 -3.11
CA LYS A 7 -6.02 -8.07 -2.41
C LYS A 7 -5.79 -6.71 -3.05
N LEU A 8 -6.88 -5.95 -3.17
CA LEU A 8 -6.85 -4.54 -3.51
C LEU A 8 -6.38 -3.73 -2.29
N VAL A 9 -5.36 -2.91 -2.48
CA VAL A 9 -4.83 -1.98 -1.49
C VAL A 9 -4.77 -0.59 -2.09
N VAL A 10 -4.67 0.41 -1.23
CA VAL A 10 -4.31 1.77 -1.62
C VAL A 10 -2.83 1.94 -1.32
N TYR A 11 -2.05 2.21 -2.35
CA TYR A 11 -0.65 2.60 -2.20
C TYR A 11 -0.58 4.12 -2.03
N LYS A 12 0.07 4.56 -0.96
CA LYS A 12 0.41 5.95 -0.70
C LYS A 12 1.90 6.16 -0.93
N GLY A 13 2.24 7.04 -1.86
CA GLY A 13 3.64 7.38 -2.15
C GLY A 13 3.73 8.20 -3.44
N TYR A 14 4.81 8.97 -3.57
CA TYR A 14 4.96 9.88 -4.71
C TYR A 14 5.16 9.09 -6.00
N ILE A 15 4.13 9.06 -6.84
CA ILE A 15 4.21 8.59 -8.22
C ILE A 15 4.01 9.79 -9.14
N ALA A 16 4.59 9.73 -10.33
CA ALA A 16 4.77 10.85 -11.26
C ALA A 16 3.51 11.67 -11.61
N ASN A 17 2.31 11.27 -11.18
CA ASN A 17 1.04 11.92 -11.52
C ASN A 17 0.48 12.85 -10.42
N GLY A 18 1.25 13.15 -9.36
CA GLY A 18 0.90 14.18 -8.37
C GLY A 18 -0.26 13.87 -7.42
N ALA A 19 -0.90 12.71 -7.55
CA ALA A 19 -1.79 12.17 -6.52
C ALA A 19 -0.96 11.40 -5.48
N ASP A 20 -1.37 11.48 -4.21
CA ASP A 20 -0.66 10.79 -3.12
C ASP A 20 -1.07 9.33 -3.00
N GLU A 21 -2.21 8.93 -3.56
CA GLU A 21 -2.85 7.62 -3.32
C GLU A 21 -3.34 6.98 -4.61
N HIS A 22 -3.01 5.69 -4.77
CA HIS A 22 -3.25 4.97 -6.00
C HIS A 22 -3.75 3.54 -5.74
N PRO A 23 -4.77 3.08 -6.48
CA PRO A 23 -5.22 1.69 -6.38
C PRO A 23 -4.11 0.75 -6.79
N SER A 24 -3.93 -0.32 -6.01
CA SER A 24 -2.85 -1.27 -6.22
C SER A 24 -3.29 -2.69 -5.85
N VAL A 25 -2.58 -3.68 -6.39
CA VAL A 25 -2.85 -5.10 -6.12
C VAL A 25 -1.59 -5.77 -5.59
N ILE A 26 -1.75 -6.58 -4.54
CA ILE A 26 -0.67 -7.39 -3.98
C ILE A 26 -0.36 -8.55 -4.92
N THR A 27 0.87 -8.61 -5.43
CA THR A 27 1.37 -9.69 -6.28
C THR A 27 2.32 -10.63 -5.58
N ASN A 28 2.92 -10.20 -4.47
CA ASN A 28 3.74 -11.05 -3.61
C ASN A 28 3.70 -10.59 -2.15
N VAL A 29 3.90 -11.53 -1.22
CA VAL A 29 3.97 -11.26 0.23
C VAL A 29 5.26 -11.86 0.77
N HIS A 30 6.21 -11.02 1.20
CA HIS A 30 7.54 -11.46 1.62
C HIS A 30 7.61 -11.93 3.09
N GLY A 31 6.55 -11.75 3.87
CA GLY A 31 6.51 -12.13 5.27
C GLY A 31 5.10 -12.11 5.85
N ALA A 32 4.96 -12.67 7.05
CA ALA A 32 3.70 -12.64 7.78
C ALA A 32 3.63 -11.40 8.68
N GLY A 33 2.44 -10.81 8.78
CA GLY A 33 2.15 -9.75 9.74
C GLY A 33 2.02 -8.35 9.13
N GLU A 34 1.65 -7.41 10.00
CA GLU A 34 1.42 -6.03 9.64
C GLU A 34 2.73 -5.28 9.36
N GLY A 35 2.75 -4.47 8.30
CA GLY A 35 3.95 -3.77 7.85
C GLY A 35 4.95 -4.67 7.10
N ALA A 36 4.58 -5.92 6.80
CA ALA A 36 5.41 -6.79 5.97
C ALA A 36 5.55 -6.21 4.56
N PRO A 37 6.77 -6.22 3.97
CA PRO A 37 6.95 -5.80 2.60
C PRO A 37 6.19 -6.76 1.66
N CYS A 38 5.44 -6.16 0.74
CA CYS A 38 4.73 -6.87 -0.32
C CYS A 38 5.08 -6.24 -1.66
N ASP A 39 5.11 -7.06 -2.71
CA ASP A 39 5.21 -6.55 -4.06
C ASP A 39 3.82 -6.14 -4.52
N LEU A 40 3.74 -4.94 -5.09
CA LEU A 40 2.51 -4.29 -5.49
C LEU A 40 2.62 -3.88 -6.96
N ILE A 41 1.54 -4.11 -7.70
CA ILE A 41 1.31 -3.44 -8.97
C ILE A 41 0.44 -2.23 -8.67
N VAL A 42 0.98 -1.04 -8.92
CA VAL A 42 0.29 0.23 -8.74
C VAL A 42 -0.29 0.70 -10.06
N HIS A 43 -1.53 1.17 -9.99
CA HIS A 43 -2.28 1.72 -11.12
C HIS A 43 -2.50 3.22 -10.88
N PRO A 44 -1.63 4.12 -11.38
CA PRO A 44 -1.65 5.53 -10.98
C PRO A 44 -2.97 6.25 -11.29
N ASP A 45 -3.55 5.98 -12.46
CA ASP A 45 -4.77 6.60 -13.00
C ASP A 45 -5.58 5.62 -13.88
N GLY A 46 -5.22 4.33 -13.88
CA GLY A 46 -5.83 3.29 -14.72
C GLY A 46 -5.46 3.33 -16.21
N GLN A 47 -4.75 4.35 -16.69
CA GLN A 47 -4.36 4.51 -18.10
C GLN A 47 -2.83 4.54 -18.30
N SER A 48 -2.11 5.07 -17.33
CA SER A 48 -0.66 5.13 -17.26
C SER A 48 -0.03 3.75 -17.09
N ALA A 49 1.26 3.66 -17.42
CA ALA A 49 2.05 2.45 -17.21
C ALA A 49 1.97 2.00 -15.75
N ARG A 50 1.79 0.69 -15.55
CA ARG A 50 1.77 0.09 -14.23
C ARG A 50 3.15 0.18 -13.61
N VAL A 51 3.20 0.52 -12.32
CA VAL A 51 4.47 0.63 -11.58
C VAL A 51 4.58 -0.53 -10.61
N PHE A 52 5.73 -1.18 -10.58
CA PHE A 52 6.04 -2.25 -9.64
C PHE A 52 6.79 -1.67 -8.46
N VAL A 53 6.28 -1.88 -7.24
CA VAL A 53 6.92 -1.40 -6.01
C VAL A 53 6.91 -2.48 -4.95
N SER A 54 7.92 -2.50 -4.09
CA SER A 54 7.96 -3.37 -2.92
C SER A 54 7.92 -2.51 -1.66
N ARG A 55 6.79 -2.56 -0.94
CA ARG A 55 6.46 -1.59 0.12
C ARG A 55 5.71 -2.26 1.27
N PRO A 56 5.83 -1.72 2.49
CA PRO A 56 5.10 -2.26 3.64
C PRO A 56 3.58 -2.10 3.42
N VAL A 57 2.83 -3.17 3.70
CA VAL A 57 1.36 -3.17 3.65
C VAL A 57 0.78 -3.25 5.06
N TYR A 58 -0.24 -2.44 5.33
CA TYR A 58 -0.94 -2.37 6.61
C TYR A 58 -2.40 -2.77 6.48
N SER A 59 -3.01 -3.12 7.62
CA SER A 59 -4.42 -3.50 7.67
C SER A 59 -5.37 -2.31 7.46
N SER A 60 -4.91 -1.10 7.76
CA SER A 60 -5.66 0.15 7.63
C SER A 60 -4.71 1.36 7.54
N ARG A 61 -5.24 2.53 7.17
CA ARG A 61 -4.47 3.78 7.21
C ARG A 61 -4.02 4.12 8.63
N ALA A 62 -4.90 3.96 9.62
CA ALA A 62 -4.58 4.24 11.02
C ALA A 62 -3.42 3.39 11.54
N ALA A 63 -3.37 2.11 11.16
CA ALA A 63 -2.25 1.24 11.52
C ALA A 63 -0.94 1.65 10.84
N ALA A 64 -1.00 2.09 9.58
CA ALA A 64 0.15 2.65 8.90
C ALA A 64 0.65 3.92 9.59
N ASP A 65 -0.24 4.85 9.93
CA ASP A 65 0.11 6.12 10.56
C ASP A 65 0.75 5.89 11.94
N ALA A 66 0.23 4.94 12.73
CA ALA A 66 0.80 4.55 14.03
C ALA A 66 2.24 4.02 13.89
N ASP A 67 2.51 3.20 12.87
CA ASP A 67 3.84 2.67 12.60
C ASP A 67 4.81 3.72 12.02
N ILE A 68 4.32 4.63 11.16
CA ILE A 68 5.11 5.72 10.57
C ILE A 68 5.63 6.68 11.65
N VAL A 69 4.86 6.93 12.72
CA VAL A 69 5.32 7.73 13.87
C VAL A 69 6.55 7.09 14.51
N GLY A 70 6.62 5.76 14.58
CA GLY A 70 7.78 5.02 15.11
C GLY A 70 8.91 4.77 14.10
N ALA A 71 8.62 4.82 12.80
CA ALA A 71 9.57 4.50 11.72
C ALA A 71 9.47 5.48 10.52
N PRO A 72 10.05 6.70 10.63
CA PRO A 72 9.87 7.77 9.65
C PRO A 72 10.29 7.42 8.21
N LYS A 73 11.22 6.48 8.02
CA LYS A 73 11.65 6.00 6.68
C LYS A 73 10.53 5.33 5.89
N ARG A 74 9.44 4.89 6.55
CA ARG A 74 8.26 4.28 5.91
C ARG A 74 7.28 5.32 5.35
N ARG A 75 7.50 6.61 5.64
CA ARG A 75 6.70 7.73 5.13
C ARG A 75 6.85 7.95 3.62
N ASP A 76 7.97 7.51 3.04
CA ASP A 76 8.27 7.67 1.61
C ASP A 76 7.44 6.74 0.70
N GLY A 77 6.73 5.77 1.28
CA GLY A 77 5.82 4.92 0.53
C GLY A 77 5.33 3.73 1.35
N TYR A 78 4.02 3.56 1.44
CA TYR A 78 3.36 2.44 2.10
C TYR A 78 2.04 2.08 1.41
N ALA A 79 1.45 0.94 1.72
CA ALA A 79 0.11 0.60 1.26
C ALA A 79 -0.77 0.13 2.42
N PHE A 80 -2.09 0.26 2.28
CA PHE A 80 -3.04 -0.23 3.26
C PHE A 80 -4.24 -0.88 2.58
N LEU A 81 -4.84 -1.88 3.23
CA LEU A 81 -6.06 -2.50 2.73
C LEU A 81 -7.16 -1.46 2.64
N PHE A 82 -7.88 -1.48 1.51
CA PHE A 82 -9.07 -0.66 1.33
C PHE A 82 -10.17 -1.17 2.26
N ASP A 83 -10.45 -0.45 3.32
CA ASP A 83 -11.56 -0.78 4.22
C ASP A 83 -12.87 -0.24 3.65
N ARG A 84 -13.83 -1.14 3.40
CA ARG A 84 -15.18 -0.76 2.95
C ARG A 84 -16.13 -0.45 4.10
N SER A 85 -15.70 -0.52 5.37
CA SER A 85 -16.60 -0.38 6.53
C SER A 85 -17.01 1.06 6.87
N SER A 86 -16.75 2.04 6.00
CA SER A 86 -17.09 3.45 6.23
C SER A 86 -17.97 4.02 5.11
N THR A 87 -19.10 3.37 4.84
CA THR A 87 -20.24 3.97 4.13
C THR A 87 -21.48 3.86 4.98
#